data_AF-A0A967WR33-F1
#
_entry.id   AF-A0A967WR33-F1
#
_cell.length_a   1.000
_cell.length_b   1.000
_cell.length_c   1.000
_cell.angle_alpha   90.00
_cell.angle_beta   90.00
_cell.angle_gamma   90.00
#
_symmetry.space_group_name_H-M   'P 1'
#
loop_
_entity.id
_entity.type
_entity.pdbx_description
1 polymer ?
#
loop_
_entity_poly.entity_id
_entity_poly.type
_entity_poly.pdbx_seq_one_letter_code
_entity_poly.pdbx_strand_id
1 'polypeptide(L)'
;MHRYGIAGDCIYAGAFRGDTARAELLAALGWEPDNELPYVLNRTEIESVELPALPQGYSLRSARGIQDAAALAEVHKASFGVDWTPELYRQVIESPGYAPERELVIQAPDGTFTAFTVI
;
A
#
# COMPACT_ATOMS: atom_id res chain seq x y z
N MET A 1 20.76 -2.33 -8.43
CA MET A 1 21.34 -1.11 -7.85
C MET A 1 22.44 -0.56 -8.74
N HIS A 2 22.49 0.75 -8.96
CA HIS A 2 23.61 1.44 -9.62
C HIS A 2 24.01 2.67 -8.78
N ARG A 3 25.30 2.83 -8.48
CA ARG A 3 25.80 3.88 -7.57
C ARG A 3 26.26 5.11 -8.34
N TYR A 4 25.79 6.28 -7.94
CA TYR A 4 26.23 7.57 -8.46
C TYR A 4 26.78 8.39 -7.30
N GLY A 5 27.90 9.09 -7.49
CA GLY A 5 28.58 9.86 -6.44
C GLY A 5 27.85 11.14 -6.00
N ILE A 6 26.57 11.05 -5.67
CA ILE A 6 25.68 12.15 -5.22
C ILE A 6 24.97 11.68 -3.94
N ALA A 7 24.63 12.60 -3.02
CA ALA A 7 23.91 12.28 -1.79
C ALA A 7 22.56 11.62 -2.10
N GLY A 8 22.51 10.30 -1.87
CA GLY A 8 21.49 9.39 -2.40
C GLY A 8 22.17 8.28 -3.19
N ASP A 9 22.96 7.45 -2.50
CA ASP A 9 24.05 6.64 -3.09
C ASP A 9 23.64 5.56 -4.10
N CYS A 10 22.33 5.31 -4.28
CA CYS A 10 21.83 4.17 -5.04
C CYS A 10 20.53 4.50 -5.78
N ILE A 11 20.49 4.21 -7.09
CA ILE A 11 19.22 4.07 -7.81
C ILE A 11 18.82 2.59 -7.78
N TYR A 12 17.53 2.33 -7.50
CA TYR A 12 16.92 1.01 -7.52
C TYR A 12 16.04 0.83 -8.76
N ALA A 13 16.09 -0.37 -9.33
CA ALA A 13 15.19 -0.80 -10.39
C ALA A 13 14.75 -2.22 -10.06
N GLY A 14 13.45 -2.47 -10.09
CA GLY A 14 12.88 -3.81 -9.86
C GLY A 14 12.65 -4.56 -11.17
N ALA A 15 12.78 -5.88 -11.11
CA ALA A 15 12.25 -6.83 -12.09
C ALA A 15 11.62 -8.01 -11.34
N PHE A 16 10.43 -8.46 -11.77
CA PHE A 16 9.88 -9.70 -11.22
C PHE A 16 10.80 -10.86 -11.59
N ARG A 17 10.90 -11.88 -10.73
CA ARG A 17 11.76 -13.06 -10.98
C ARG A 17 11.47 -13.75 -12.34
N GLY A 18 10.22 -13.70 -12.81
CA GLY A 18 9.82 -14.25 -14.10
C GLY A 18 10.02 -13.32 -15.31
N ASP A 19 10.35 -12.04 -15.11
CA ASP A 19 10.59 -11.06 -16.17
C ASP A 19 12.06 -11.09 -16.60
N THR A 20 12.44 -12.14 -17.32
CA THR A 20 13.82 -12.37 -17.74
C THR A 20 14.32 -11.28 -18.70
N ALA A 21 13.45 -10.77 -19.58
CA ALA A 21 13.81 -9.72 -20.53
C ALA A 21 14.24 -8.43 -19.83
N ARG A 22 13.49 -7.98 -18.81
CA ARG A 22 13.86 -6.80 -18.02
C ARG A 22 15.11 -7.04 -17.18
N ALA A 23 15.27 -8.23 -16.60
CA ALA A 23 16.47 -8.58 -15.83
C ALA A 23 17.74 -8.56 -16.70
N GLU A 24 17.69 -9.16 -17.90
CA GLU A 24 18.79 -9.16 -18.87
C GLU A 24 19.15 -7.74 -19.33
N LEU A 25 18.14 -6.90 -19.60
CA LEU A 25 18.35 -5.50 -19.97
C LEU A 25 19.05 -4.71 -18.85
N LEU A 26 18.61 -4.87 -17.59
CA LEU A 26 19.23 -4.19 -16.45
C LEU A 26 20.69 -4.63 -16.27
N ALA A 27 20.97 -5.93 -16.39
CA ALA A 27 22.34 -6.45 -16.33
C ALA A 27 23.22 -5.88 -17.47
N ALA A 28 22.69 -5.83 -18.71
CA ALA A 28 23.40 -5.26 -19.86
C ALA A 28 23.69 -3.76 -19.70
N LEU A 29 22.86 -3.03 -18.96
CA LEU A 29 23.05 -1.62 -18.61
C LEU A 29 23.96 -1.41 -17.39
N GLY A 30 24.54 -2.47 -16.82
CA GLY A 30 25.47 -2.39 -15.68
C GLY A 30 24.79 -2.21 -14.33
N TRP A 31 23.53 -2.63 -14.19
CA TRP A 31 22.88 -2.72 -12.88
C TRP A 31 23.29 -4.00 -12.16
N GLU A 32 23.58 -3.90 -10.87
CA GLU A 32 23.91 -5.05 -10.04
C GLU A 32 22.67 -5.52 -9.26
N PRO A 33 22.38 -6.83 -9.18
CA PRO A 33 21.32 -7.31 -8.31
C PRO A 33 21.69 -7.10 -6.84
N ASP A 34 20.78 -6.50 -6.06
CA ASP A 34 20.91 -6.44 -4.59
C ASP A 34 20.33 -7.69 -3.91
N ASN A 35 19.56 -8.51 -4.65
CA ASN A 35 18.88 -9.72 -4.20
C ASN A 35 17.95 -9.52 -3.00
N GLU A 36 17.55 -8.28 -2.73
CA GLU A 36 16.47 -8.02 -1.80
C GLU A 36 15.15 -8.38 -2.50
N LEU A 37 14.23 -9.00 -1.76
CA LEU A 37 12.89 -9.35 -2.26
C LEU A 37 11.87 -8.41 -1.61
N PRO A 38 11.82 -7.12 -1.99
CA PRO A 38 10.90 -6.18 -1.34
C PRO A 38 9.44 -6.51 -1.62
N TYR A 39 9.16 -7.26 -2.71
CA TYR A 39 7.80 -7.60 -3.12
C TYR A 39 7.69 -9.04 -3.60
N VAL A 40 6.72 -9.76 -3.05
CA VAL A 40 6.30 -11.09 -3.52
C VAL A 40 4.81 -11.02 -3.86
N LEU A 41 4.48 -11.26 -5.13
CA LEU A 41 3.09 -11.41 -5.55
C LEU A 41 2.70 -12.88 -5.39
N ASN A 42 1.83 -13.16 -4.42
CA ASN A 42 1.25 -14.48 -4.23
C ASN A 42 -0.21 -14.47 -4.71
N ARG A 43 -0.64 -15.59 -5.30
CA ARG A 43 -2.04 -15.85 -5.61
C ARG A 43 -2.46 -17.12 -4.90
N THR A 44 -3.49 -17.00 -4.08
CA THR A 44 -4.11 -18.12 -3.36
C THR A 44 -5.62 -17.98 -3.49
N GLU A 45 -6.30 -19.10 -3.72
CA GLU A 45 -7.76 -19.15 -3.65
C GLU A 45 -8.17 -19.22 -2.19
N ILE A 46 -9.08 -18.33 -1.79
CA ILE A 46 -9.61 -18.27 -0.42
C ILE A 46 -11.07 -18.72 -0.50
N GLU A 47 -11.36 -19.92 0.00
CA GLU A 47 -12.72 -20.49 -0.04
C GLU A 47 -13.65 -19.82 0.99
N SER A 48 -13.15 -19.59 2.20
CA SER A 48 -13.88 -18.94 3.28
C SER A 48 -12.93 -18.23 4.25
N VAL A 49 -13.39 -17.12 4.83
CA VAL A 49 -12.67 -16.38 5.88
C VAL A 49 -13.59 -16.29 7.09
N GLU A 50 -13.07 -16.63 8.26
CA GLU A 50 -13.77 -16.35 9.52
C GLU A 50 -13.79 -14.84 9.77
N LEU A 51 -14.98 -14.30 10.04
CA LEU A 51 -15.11 -12.89 10.41
C LEU A 51 -14.57 -12.71 11.84
N PRO A 52 -13.54 -11.87 12.04
CA PRO A 52 -12.99 -11.64 13.37
C PRO A 52 -14.04 -10.93 14.24
N ALA A 53 -14.18 -11.39 15.49
CA ALA A 53 -14.95 -10.66 16.49
C ALA A 53 -14.20 -9.38 16.86
N LEU A 54 -14.83 -8.23 16.61
CA LEU A 54 -14.27 -6.94 17.01
C LEU A 54 -14.52 -6.69 18.50
N PRO A 55 -13.63 -5.94 19.18
CA PRO A 55 -13.91 -5.44 20.52
C PRO A 55 -15.23 -4.65 20.57
N GLN A 56 -15.85 -4.60 21.74
CA GLN A 56 -17.15 -3.95 21.90
C GLN A 56 -17.14 -2.51 21.38
N GLY A 57 -18.11 -2.19 20.51
CA GLY A 57 -18.32 -0.86 19.94
C GLY A 57 -17.41 -0.52 18.75
N TYR A 58 -16.46 -1.39 18.40
CA TYR A 58 -15.72 -1.27 17.14
C TYR A 58 -16.55 -1.85 15.99
N SER A 59 -16.36 -1.29 14.79
CA SER A 59 -17.07 -1.72 13.58
C SER A 59 -16.13 -1.82 12.38
N LEU A 60 -16.43 -2.75 11.47
CA LEU A 60 -15.77 -2.90 10.17
C LEU A 60 -16.73 -2.42 9.08
N ARG A 61 -16.22 -1.60 8.16
CA ARG A 61 -16.95 -1.18 6.96
C ARG A 61 -15.99 -0.81 5.85
N SER A 62 -16.49 -0.74 4.61
CA SER A 62 -15.76 -0.06 3.55
C SER A 62 -15.71 1.45 3.76
N ALA A 63 -14.72 2.09 3.16
CA ALA A 63 -14.63 3.54 3.04
C ALA A 63 -15.80 4.08 2.22
N ARG A 64 -16.09 5.37 2.39
CA ARG A 64 -17.17 6.07 1.69
C ARG A 64 -16.65 7.00 0.60
N GLY A 65 -15.41 6.80 0.16
CA GLY A 65 -14.75 7.70 -0.77
C GLY A 65 -14.40 9.03 -0.10
N ILE A 66 -14.70 10.14 -0.78
CA ILE A 66 -14.15 11.45 -0.40
C ILE A 66 -14.52 11.93 1.01
N GLN A 67 -15.65 11.47 1.53
CA GLN A 67 -16.15 11.76 2.87
C GLN A 67 -15.21 11.22 3.96
N ASP A 68 -14.48 10.15 3.67
CA ASP A 68 -13.55 9.51 4.62
C ASP A 68 -12.09 9.94 4.38
N ALA A 69 -11.79 10.76 3.36
CA ALA A 69 -10.41 11.09 2.94
C ALA A 69 -9.52 11.62 4.08
N ALA A 70 -10.06 12.49 4.94
CA ALA A 70 -9.31 13.03 6.07
C ALA A 70 -9.01 11.95 7.12
N ALA A 71 -9.99 11.13 7.48
CA ALA A 71 -9.80 10.04 8.43
C ALA A 71 -8.86 8.95 7.90
N LEU A 72 -8.90 8.69 6.59
CA LEU A 72 -7.99 7.77 5.90
C LEU A 72 -6.55 8.29 5.90
N ALA A 73 -6.35 9.58 5.61
CA ALA A 73 -5.03 10.20 5.70
C ALA A 73 -4.44 10.07 7.11
N GLU A 74 -5.23 10.36 8.15
CA GLU A 74 -4.79 10.27 9.55
C GLU A 74 -4.42 8.84 9.95
N VAL A 75 -5.25 7.83 9.62
CA VAL A 75 -4.93 6.43 10.00
C VAL A 75 -3.73 5.90 9.21
N HIS A 76 -3.53 6.28 7.95
CA HIS A 76 -2.33 5.95 7.18
C HIS A 76 -1.08 6.55 7.81
N LYS A 77 -1.13 7.84 8.16
CA LYS A 77 -0.05 8.54 8.84
C LYS A 77 0.31 7.89 10.17
N ALA A 78 -0.69 7.59 10.99
CA ALA A 78 -0.49 6.93 12.28
C ALA A 78 0.08 5.51 12.15
N SER A 79 -0.27 4.78 11.09
CA SER A 79 0.16 3.38 10.90
C SER A 79 1.59 3.25 10.35
N PHE A 80 2.00 4.15 9.45
CA PHE A 80 3.25 4.01 8.70
C PHE A 80 4.26 5.16 8.91
N GLY A 81 3.90 6.21 9.66
CA GLY A 81 4.76 7.36 9.91
C GLY A 81 5.03 8.23 8.68
N VAL A 82 4.23 8.06 7.61
CA VAL A 82 4.31 8.86 6.37
C VAL A 82 3.36 10.05 6.48
N ASP A 83 3.79 11.24 6.08
CA ASP A 83 2.99 12.46 6.13
C ASP A 83 1.86 12.49 5.07
N TRP A 84 0.88 11.63 5.25
CA TRP A 84 -0.38 11.70 4.51
C TRP A 84 -1.17 12.93 4.94
N THR A 85 -1.67 13.68 3.96
CA THR A 85 -2.63 14.77 4.17
C THR A 85 -3.96 14.44 3.50
N PRO A 86 -5.08 15.06 3.93
CA PRO A 86 -6.37 14.89 3.27
C PRO A 86 -6.34 15.23 1.76
N GLU A 87 -5.52 16.21 1.36
CA GLU A 87 -5.38 16.62 -0.03
C GLU A 87 -4.65 15.57 -0.87
N LEU A 88 -3.59 14.97 -0.33
CA LEU A 88 -2.90 13.85 -0.99
C LEU A 88 -3.82 12.63 -1.09
N TYR A 89 -4.58 12.35 -0.04
CA TYR A 89 -5.51 11.21 -0.03
C TYR A 89 -6.66 11.40 -1.03
N ARG A 90 -7.15 12.64 -1.19
CA ARG A 90 -8.15 12.97 -2.23
C ARG A 90 -7.65 12.60 -3.63
N GLN A 91 -6.37 12.81 -3.94
CA GLN A 91 -5.81 12.42 -5.24
C GLN A 91 -5.83 10.90 -5.46
N VAL A 92 -5.65 10.10 -4.39
CA VAL A 92 -5.80 8.64 -4.45
C VAL A 92 -7.25 8.27 -4.76
N ILE A 93 -8.21 8.87 -4.04
CA ILE A 93 -9.64 8.62 -4.23
C ILE A 93 -10.13 9.00 -5.64
N GLU A 94 -9.57 10.06 -6.22
CA GLU A 94 -9.91 10.53 -7.56
C GLU A 94 -9.17 9.79 -8.67
N SER A 95 -8.22 8.90 -8.33
CA SER A 95 -7.43 8.17 -9.32
C SER A 95 -8.25 7.08 -10.04
N PRO A 96 -7.98 6.84 -11.34
CA PRO A 96 -8.61 5.74 -12.06
C PRO A 96 -8.35 4.39 -11.38
N GLY A 97 -9.42 3.63 -11.17
CA GLY A 97 -9.34 2.31 -10.53
C GLY A 97 -9.52 2.33 -9.01
N TYR A 98 -9.63 3.51 -8.38
CA TYR A 98 -10.08 3.59 -7.00
C TYR A 98 -11.53 3.08 -6.86
N ALA A 99 -11.75 2.25 -5.86
CA ALA A 99 -13.03 1.63 -5.54
C ALA A 99 -13.20 1.67 -4.01
N PRO A 100 -14.04 2.56 -3.45
CA PRO A 100 -14.14 2.74 -1.99
C PRO A 100 -14.57 1.46 -1.26
N GLU A 101 -15.32 0.57 -1.93
CA GLU A 101 -15.71 -0.74 -1.41
C GLU A 101 -14.52 -1.66 -1.09
N ARG A 102 -13.36 -1.44 -1.74
CA ARG A 102 -12.12 -2.20 -1.55
C ARG A 102 -11.21 -1.66 -0.46
N GLU A 103 -11.56 -0.53 0.12
CA GLU A 103 -10.81 0.04 1.23
C GLU A 103 -11.59 -0.19 2.51
N LEU A 104 -11.12 -1.10 3.34
CA LEU A 104 -11.79 -1.51 4.57
C LEU A 104 -11.19 -0.76 5.75
N VAL A 105 -12.05 -0.27 6.65
CA VAL A 105 -11.65 0.48 7.84
C VAL A 105 -12.27 -0.12 9.10
N ILE A 106 -11.51 -0.12 10.18
CA ILE A 106 -12.01 -0.39 11.53
C ILE A 106 -12.23 0.95 12.24
N GLN A 107 -13.48 1.20 12.64
CA GLN A 107 -13.90 2.42 13.32
C GLN A 107 -14.15 2.14 14.81
N ALA A 108 -13.56 2.96 15.68
CA ALA A 108 -13.78 2.96 17.12
C ALA A 108 -15.15 3.58 17.49
N PRO A 109 -15.63 3.39 18.74
CA PRO A 109 -16.93 3.92 19.18
C PRO A 109 -17.08 5.44 19.08
N ASP A 110 -15.98 6.18 19.15
CA ASP A 110 -15.93 7.65 19.01
C ASP A 110 -15.91 8.12 17.55
N GLY A 111 -15.88 7.18 16.60
CA GLY A 111 -15.84 7.44 15.17
C GLY A 111 -14.42 7.47 14.57
N THR A 112 -13.37 7.32 15.37
CA THR A 112 -11.97 7.34 14.91
C THR A 112 -11.64 6.09 14.09
N PHE A 113 -10.87 6.24 13.01
CA PHE A 113 -10.32 5.08 12.29
C PHE A 113 -9.06 4.58 12.99
N THR A 114 -9.04 3.28 13.28
CA THR A 114 -7.98 2.65 14.10
C THR A 114 -7.13 1.66 13.31
N ALA A 115 -7.66 1.14 12.21
CA ALA A 115 -6.94 0.31 11.26
C ALA A 115 -7.61 0.41 9.89
N PHE A 116 -6.86 0.06 8.85
CA PHE A 116 -7.38 -0.05 7.50
C PHE A 116 -6.65 -1.13 6.70
N THR A 117 -7.24 -1.54 5.59
CA THR A 117 -6.58 -2.33 4.55
C THR A 117 -7.20 -2.04 3.19
N VAL A 118 -6.44 -2.23 2.11
CA VAL A 118 -6.90 -2.06 0.73
C VAL A 118 -6.76 -3.40 0.02
N ILE A 119 -7.84 -3.86 -0.63
CA ILE A 119 -7.94 -5.18 -1.30
C ILE A 119 -8.10 -5.10 -2.82
#